data_AF-A0A316TQI8-F1
#
_entry.id   AF-A0A316TQI8-F1
#
_cell.length_a   1.000
_cell.length_b   1.000
_cell.length_c   1.000
_cell.angle_alpha   90.00
_cell.angle_beta   90.00
_cell.angle_gamma   90.00
#
_symmetry.space_group_name_H-M   'P 1'
#
loop_
_entity.id
_entity.type
_entity.pdbx_description
1 polymer ?
#
loop_
_entity_poly.entity_id
_entity_poly.type
_entity_poly.pdbx_seq_one_letter_code
_entity_poly.pdbx_strand_id
1 'polypeptide(L)'
;MAELNKSEIYEFTAAASALALITGHKLARNFRYYRSSEPDIIRRDNLISLCISIRKDAFSLHNMMCSADKKPSFFVALAGRISDRLEELHRKLLFFEPGSITDAIEIIDRQRTFWKRCDDELFYENGLIDRLENDVPEAMLKIEVLLKQLPRYVIL
;
A
#
# COMPACT_ATOMS: atom_id res chain seq x y z
N MET A 1 -5.76 17.62 -32.93
CA MET A 1 -5.70 16.57 -31.89
C MET A 1 -4.46 15.76 -32.19
N ALA A 2 -3.49 15.73 -31.28
CA ALA A 2 -2.24 15.00 -31.50
C ALA A 2 -2.57 13.50 -31.66
N GLU A 3 -2.12 12.90 -32.76
CA GLU A 3 -2.20 11.45 -32.96
C GLU A 3 -1.28 10.79 -31.94
N LEU A 4 -1.85 10.37 -30.82
CA LEU A 4 -1.15 9.53 -29.85
C LEU A 4 -0.74 8.23 -30.55
N ASN A 5 0.53 7.87 -30.38
CA ASN A 5 1.12 6.69 -31.00
C ASN A 5 0.37 5.44 -30.50
N LYS A 6 0.12 4.42 -31.34
CA LYS A 6 -0.67 3.23 -30.94
C LYS A 6 -0.13 2.56 -29.66
N SER A 7 1.19 2.60 -29.46
CA SER A 7 1.87 2.15 -28.23
C SER A 7 1.40 2.91 -26.99
N GLU A 8 1.31 4.24 -27.07
CA GLU A 8 0.91 5.11 -25.96
C GLU A 8 -0.57 4.90 -25.59
N ILE A 9 -1.42 4.59 -26.56
CA ILE A 9 -2.83 4.28 -26.33
C ILE A 9 -2.97 2.99 -25.49
N TYR A 10 -2.21 1.95 -25.80
CA TYR A 10 -2.25 0.70 -25.02
C TYR A 10 -1.74 0.90 -23.59
N GLU A 11 -0.66 1.66 -23.41
CA GLU A 11 -0.12 1.97 -22.09
C GLU A 11 -1.08 2.81 -21.26
N PHE A 12 -1.68 3.84 -21.86
CA PHE A 12 -2.69 4.65 -21.21
C PHE A 12 -3.91 3.81 -20.82
N THR A 13 -4.39 2.96 -21.72
CA THR A 13 -5.55 2.08 -21.46
C THR A 13 -5.25 1.07 -20.35
N ALA A 14 -4.04 0.51 -20.34
CA ALA A 14 -3.59 -0.41 -19.30
C ALA A 14 -3.48 0.30 -17.94
N ALA A 15 -2.89 1.49 -17.89
CA ALA A 15 -2.78 2.30 -16.69
C ALA A 15 -4.16 2.73 -16.17
N ALA A 16 -5.04 3.22 -17.04
CA ALA A 16 -6.41 3.60 -16.69
C ALA A 16 -7.19 2.39 -16.15
N SER A 17 -7.03 1.22 -16.77
CA SER A 17 -7.66 -0.02 -16.30
C SER A 17 -7.10 -0.46 -14.95
N ALA A 18 -5.78 -0.34 -14.73
CA ALA A 18 -5.16 -0.62 -13.45
C ALA A 18 -5.67 0.31 -12.35
N LEU A 19 -5.76 1.62 -12.62
CA LEU A 19 -6.32 2.62 -11.72
C LEU A 19 -7.81 2.35 -11.43
N ALA A 20 -8.59 1.99 -12.44
CA ALA A 20 -10.00 1.64 -12.29
C ALA A 20 -10.19 0.39 -11.43
N LEU A 21 -9.38 -0.65 -11.61
CA LEU A 21 -9.39 -1.86 -10.78
C LEU A 21 -9.00 -1.57 -9.33
N ILE A 22 -7.95 -0.75 -9.12
CA ILE A 22 -7.53 -0.32 -7.78
C ILE A 22 -8.66 0.45 -7.09
N THR A 23 -9.24 1.41 -7.80
CA THR A 23 -10.35 2.23 -7.29
C THR A 23 -11.58 1.37 -6.98
N GLY A 24 -11.94 0.45 -7.88
CA GLY A 24 -13.04 -0.49 -7.69
C GLY A 24 -12.84 -1.37 -6.45
N HIS A 25 -11.62 -1.89 -6.24
CA HIS A 25 -11.29 -2.63 -5.02
C HIS A 25 -11.41 -1.77 -3.76
N LYS A 26 -10.93 -0.52 -3.79
CA LYS A 26 -11.04 0.44 -2.68
C LYS A 26 -12.50 0.71 -2.31
N LEU A 27 -13.35 0.96 -3.31
CA LEU A 27 -14.79 1.17 -3.12
C LEU A 27 -15.48 -0.07 -2.56
N ALA A 28 -15.20 -1.26 -3.11
CA ALA A 28 -15.76 -2.51 -2.62
C ALA A 28 -15.35 -2.83 -1.17
N ARG A 29 -14.10 -2.50 -0.80
CA ARG A 29 -13.58 -2.62 0.57
C ARG A 29 -14.31 -1.68 1.52
N ASN A 30 -14.46 -0.41 1.14
CA ASN A 30 -15.13 0.58 1.97
C ASN A 30 -16.62 0.25 2.13
N PHE A 31 -17.27 -0.18 1.05
CA PHE A 31 -18.66 -0.61 1.10
C PHE A 31 -18.88 -1.80 2.03
N ARG A 32 -18.00 -2.82 1.99
CA ARG A 32 -18.05 -3.94 2.95
C ARG A 32 -17.90 -3.48 4.39
N TYR A 33 -16.95 -2.58 4.66
CA TYR A 33 -16.72 -2.05 6.00
C TYR A 33 -17.95 -1.39 6.61
N TYR A 34 -18.68 -0.55 5.85
CA TYR A 34 -19.84 0.17 6.38
C TYR A 34 -21.15 -0.63 6.40
N ARG A 35 -21.21 -1.78 5.71
CA ARG A 35 -22.47 -2.52 5.50
C ARG A 35 -22.42 -3.97 5.99
N SER A 36 -21.32 -4.41 6.60
CA SER A 36 -21.18 -5.75 7.16
C SER A 36 -22.13 -5.93 8.34
N SER A 37 -23.12 -6.80 8.19
CA SER A 37 -23.97 -7.31 9.28
C SER A 37 -23.36 -8.57 9.94
N GLU A 38 -22.25 -9.06 9.43
CA GLU A 38 -21.50 -10.19 10.01
C GLU A 38 -20.34 -9.66 10.87
N PRO A 39 -20.02 -10.35 11.99
CA PRO A 39 -18.86 -10.01 12.81
C PRO A 39 -17.58 -10.15 11.98
N ASP A 40 -16.84 -9.05 11.81
CA ASP A 40 -15.61 -9.05 11.03
C ASP A 40 -14.48 -9.63 11.89
N ILE A 41 -13.84 -10.70 11.42
CA ILE A 41 -12.74 -11.36 12.14
C ILE A 41 -11.42 -10.83 11.58
N ILE A 42 -10.78 -9.96 12.34
CA ILE A 42 -9.46 -9.45 12.00
C ILE A 42 -8.42 -10.45 12.45
N ARG A 43 -7.89 -11.22 11.49
CA ARG A 43 -6.82 -12.19 11.73
C ARG A 43 -5.45 -11.54 11.64
N ARG A 44 -4.56 -11.88 12.57
CA ARG A 44 -3.14 -11.51 12.55
C ARG A 44 -2.46 -11.88 11.24
N ASP A 45 -2.78 -13.05 10.68
CA ASP A 45 -2.19 -13.52 9.43
C ASP A 45 -2.57 -12.63 8.24
N ASN A 46 -3.75 -11.97 8.29
CA ASN A 46 -4.13 -10.97 7.29
C ASN A 46 -3.25 -9.72 7.40
N LEU A 47 -2.91 -9.28 8.62
CA LEU A 47 -2.02 -8.13 8.84
C LEU A 47 -0.60 -8.40 8.36
N ILE A 48 -0.08 -9.60 8.64
CA ILE A 48 1.22 -10.06 8.14
C ILE A 48 1.20 -10.15 6.61
N SER A 49 0.11 -10.65 6.02
CA SER A 49 -0.07 -10.70 4.57
C SER A 49 -0.06 -9.30 3.94
N LEU A 50 -0.66 -8.30 4.60
CA LEU A 50 -0.58 -6.90 4.16
C LEU A 50 0.86 -6.39 4.14
N CYS A 51 1.68 -6.70 5.17
CA CYS A 51 3.09 -6.31 5.21
C CYS A 51 3.90 -6.95 4.08
N ILE A 52 3.70 -8.25 3.82
CA ILE A 52 4.30 -8.96 2.68
C ILE A 52 3.91 -8.30 1.36
N SER A 53 2.62 -7.98 1.20
CA SER A 53 2.08 -7.30 0.03
C SER A 53 2.69 -5.91 -0.18
N ILE A 54 2.85 -5.11 0.87
CA ILE A 54 3.51 -3.80 0.79
C ILE A 54 4.96 -3.95 0.32
N ARG A 55 5.73 -4.90 0.87
CA ARG A 55 7.11 -5.16 0.42
C ARG A 55 7.18 -5.57 -1.05
N LYS A 56 6.26 -6.41 -1.52
CA LYS A 56 6.21 -6.84 -2.93
C LYS A 56 5.92 -5.66 -3.86
N ASP A 57 4.99 -4.79 -3.49
CA ASP A 57 4.70 -3.59 -4.29
C ASP A 57 5.89 -2.62 -4.28
N ALA A 58 6.54 -2.42 -3.12
CA ALA A 58 7.73 -1.58 -3.00
C ALA A 58 8.89 -2.11 -3.86
N PHE A 59 9.13 -3.42 -3.84
CA PHE A 59 10.12 -4.07 -4.70
C PHE A 59 9.76 -3.94 -6.20
N SER A 60 8.47 -4.07 -6.53
CA SER A 60 8.01 -3.87 -7.91
C SER A 60 8.24 -2.44 -8.37
N LEU A 61 7.92 -1.46 -7.51
CA LEU A 61 8.13 -0.05 -7.79
C LEU A 61 9.63 0.26 -7.95
N HIS A 62 10.48 -0.28 -7.09
CA HIS A 62 11.93 -0.13 -7.19
C HIS A 62 12.45 -0.62 -8.55
N ASN A 63 12.13 -1.86 -8.92
CA ASN A 63 12.56 -2.42 -10.21
C ASN A 63 12.07 -1.59 -11.40
N MET A 64 10.85 -1.06 -11.31
CA MET A 64 10.28 -0.21 -12.35
C MET A 64 10.93 1.18 -12.41
N MET A 65 11.40 1.72 -11.29
CA MET A 65 12.14 2.98 -11.26
C MET A 65 13.57 2.84 -11.75
N CYS A 66 14.18 1.67 -11.54
CA CYS A 66 15.52 1.34 -12.03
C CYS A 66 15.55 0.88 -13.49
N SER A 67 14.40 0.64 -14.13
CA SER A 67 14.34 0.25 -15.54
C SER A 67 14.63 1.46 -16.45
N ALA A 68 15.18 1.19 -17.64
CA ALA A 68 15.45 2.22 -18.65
C ALA A 68 14.17 2.85 -19.24
N ASP A 69 13.06 2.12 -19.16
CA ASP A 69 11.76 2.51 -19.71
C ASP A 69 10.82 2.92 -18.56
N LYS A 70 10.98 4.16 -18.10
CA LYS A 70 10.19 4.71 -16.99
C LYS A 70 8.75 4.92 -17.46
N LYS A 71 7.80 4.26 -16.81
CA LYS A 71 6.36 4.41 -17.08
C LYS A 71 5.66 5.10 -15.90
N PRO A 72 5.54 6.44 -15.92
CA PRO A 72 5.12 7.23 -14.75
C PRO A 72 3.75 6.82 -14.22
N SER A 73 2.83 6.44 -15.11
CA SER A 73 1.47 6.02 -14.76
C SER A 73 1.41 4.77 -13.88
N PHE A 74 2.35 3.83 -14.06
CA PHE A 74 2.45 2.64 -13.22
C PHE A 74 3.11 2.94 -11.88
N PHE A 75 3.99 3.94 -11.80
CA PHE A 75 4.58 4.36 -10.53
C PHE A 75 3.50 4.88 -9.59
N VAL A 76 2.63 5.77 -10.11
CA VAL A 76 1.49 6.30 -9.37
C VAL A 76 0.54 5.20 -8.93
N ALA A 77 0.23 4.25 -9.81
CA ALA A 77 -0.65 3.13 -9.47
C ALA A 77 -0.08 2.23 -8.36
N LEU A 78 1.22 1.93 -8.37
CA LEU A 78 1.88 1.13 -7.34
C LEU A 78 2.03 1.89 -6.02
N ALA A 79 2.42 3.16 -6.07
CA ALA A 79 2.54 4.00 -4.89
C ALA A 79 1.19 4.20 -4.19
N GLY A 80 0.12 4.45 -4.96
CA GLY A 80 -1.24 4.52 -4.44
C GLY A 80 -1.68 3.21 -3.78
N ARG A 81 -1.30 2.06 -4.34
CA ARG A 81 -1.59 0.74 -3.76
C ARG A 81 -0.84 0.52 -2.43
N ILE A 82 0.42 0.95 -2.34
CA ILE A 82 1.19 0.90 -1.08
C ILE A 82 0.50 1.77 -0.02
N SER A 83 0.13 3.01 -0.38
CA SER A 83 -0.59 3.94 0.48
C SER A 83 -1.91 3.34 1.01
N ASP A 84 -2.73 2.76 0.12
CA ASP A 84 -4.00 2.14 0.47
C ASP A 84 -3.85 0.90 1.37
N ARG A 85 -2.75 0.14 1.23
CA ARG A 85 -2.44 -1.03 2.07
C ARG A 85 -1.94 -0.62 3.45
N LEU A 86 -1.14 0.44 3.55
CA LEU A 86 -0.72 1.03 4.83
C LEU A 86 -1.92 1.58 5.59
N GLU A 87 -2.85 2.24 4.91
CA GLU A 87 -4.10 2.72 5.51
C GLU A 87 -4.95 1.55 6.03
N GLU A 88 -5.05 0.46 5.25
CA GLU A 88 -5.78 -0.72 5.67
C GLU A 88 -5.15 -1.40 6.88
N LEU A 89 -3.82 -1.52 6.89
CA LEU A 89 -3.05 -2.08 7.97
C LEU A 89 -3.29 -1.27 9.25
N HIS A 90 -3.13 0.06 9.18
CA HIS A 90 -3.41 0.98 10.29
C HIS A 90 -4.83 0.78 10.83
N ARG A 91 -5.85 0.88 9.95
CA ARG A 91 -7.25 0.74 10.35
C ARG A 91 -7.54 -0.59 11.05
N LYS A 92 -7.03 -1.70 10.51
CA LYS A 92 -7.25 -3.03 11.11
C LYS A 92 -6.51 -3.20 12.44
N LEU A 93 -5.39 -2.50 12.62
CA LEU A 93 -4.62 -2.55 13.85
C LEU A 93 -5.35 -1.89 15.03
N LEU A 94 -6.15 -0.85 14.78
CA LEU A 94 -6.88 -0.09 15.81
C LEU A 94 -7.89 -0.91 16.61
N PHE A 95 -8.20 -2.12 16.15
CA PHE A 95 -9.12 -3.03 16.83
C PHE A 95 -8.45 -3.93 17.88
N PHE A 96 -7.12 -3.89 18.00
CA PHE A 96 -6.38 -4.59 19.03
C PHE A 96 -6.16 -3.69 20.26
N GLU A 97 -5.77 -4.31 21.38
CA GLU A 97 -5.53 -3.57 22.64
C GLU A 97 -4.47 -2.48 22.46
N PRO A 98 -4.74 -1.21 22.85
CA PRO A 98 -3.86 -0.06 22.58
C PRO A 98 -2.41 -0.27 23.02
N GLY A 99 -2.21 -0.85 24.21
CA GLY A 99 -0.87 -1.11 24.75
C GLY A 99 -0.05 -2.11 23.93
N SER A 100 -0.69 -2.99 23.16
CA SER A 100 -0.02 -3.99 22.33
C SER A 100 0.33 -3.49 20.92
N ILE A 101 -0.24 -2.36 20.50
CA ILE A 101 -0.12 -1.84 19.12
C ILE A 101 0.62 -0.51 19.02
N THR A 102 0.92 0.16 20.14
CA THR A 102 1.48 1.52 20.13
C THR A 102 2.73 1.63 19.26
N ASP A 103 3.72 0.75 19.48
CA ASP A 103 4.97 0.74 18.70
C ASP A 103 4.74 0.48 17.21
N ALA A 104 3.80 -0.41 16.86
CA ALA A 104 3.49 -0.72 15.48
C ALA A 104 2.78 0.45 14.79
N ILE A 105 1.86 1.12 15.47
CA ILE A 105 1.16 2.31 14.96
C ILE A 105 2.16 3.41 14.62
N GLU A 106 3.13 3.70 15.49
CA GLU A 106 4.09 4.77 15.23
C GLU A 106 4.89 4.54 13.94
N ILE A 107 5.31 3.30 13.69
CA ILE A 107 6.04 2.95 12.45
C ILE A 107 5.10 3.08 11.25
N ILE A 108 3.88 2.57 11.36
CA ILE A 108 2.88 2.63 10.29
C ILE A 108 2.55 4.08 9.94
N ASP A 109 2.38 4.96 10.92
CA ASP A 109 2.02 6.36 10.70
C ASP A 109 3.14 7.18 10.04
N ARG A 110 4.40 6.88 10.37
CA ARG A 110 5.56 7.45 9.66
C ARG A 110 5.52 7.06 8.18
N GLN A 111 5.28 5.78 7.90
CA GLN A 111 5.16 5.29 6.52
C GLN A 111 3.96 5.93 5.81
N ARG A 112 2.77 5.91 6.42
CA ARG A 112 1.56 6.55 5.86
C ARG A 112 1.78 8.01 5.52
N THR A 113 2.42 8.77 6.42
CA THR A 113 2.68 10.20 6.20
C THR A 113 3.55 10.43 4.97
N PHE A 114 4.55 9.60 4.73
CA PHE A 114 5.36 9.65 3.52
C PHE A 114 4.54 9.29 2.27
N TRP A 115 3.84 8.16 2.30
CA TRP A 115 3.10 7.64 1.15
C TRP A 115 1.84 8.42 0.80
N LYS A 116 1.34 9.30 1.68
CA LYS A 116 0.25 10.24 1.36
C LYS A 116 0.58 11.19 0.22
N ARG A 117 1.86 11.42 -0.05
CA ARG A 117 2.35 12.32 -1.10
C ARG A 117 2.54 11.62 -2.45
N CYS A 118 2.06 10.39 -2.61
CA CYS A 118 2.25 9.61 -3.85
C CYS A 118 1.66 10.27 -5.10
N ASP A 119 0.75 11.22 -4.95
CA ASP A 119 0.17 11.98 -6.06
C ASP A 119 1.05 13.17 -6.48
N ASP A 120 2.05 13.55 -5.69
CA ASP A 120 3.00 14.62 -6.01
C ASP A 120 4.06 14.11 -7.01
N GLU A 121 4.35 14.83 -8.09
CA GLU A 121 5.40 14.44 -9.04
C GLU A 121 6.80 14.39 -8.38
N LEU A 122 7.09 15.37 -7.52
CA LEU A 122 8.35 15.45 -6.79
C LEU A 122 8.56 14.27 -5.83
N PHE A 123 7.51 13.53 -5.47
CA PHE A 123 7.64 12.33 -4.64
C PHE A 123 8.58 11.30 -5.26
N TYR A 124 8.56 11.15 -6.58
CA TYR A 124 9.32 10.14 -7.31
C TYR A 124 10.78 10.57 -7.59
N GLU A 125 11.10 11.84 -7.36
CA GLU A 125 12.45 12.40 -7.52
C GLU A 125 13.24 12.40 -6.21
N ASN A 126 12.55 12.39 -5.07
CA ASN A 126 13.14 12.59 -3.74
C ASN A 126 13.62 11.29 -3.10
N GLY A 127 14.79 10.77 -3.51
CA GLY A 127 15.47 9.67 -2.81
C GLY A 127 14.60 8.42 -2.60
N LEU A 128 13.53 8.28 -3.38
CA LEU A 128 12.52 7.24 -3.20
C LEU A 128 13.14 5.86 -3.39
N ILE A 129 14.11 5.74 -4.30
CA ILE A 129 14.89 4.51 -4.54
C ILE A 129 15.56 4.05 -3.25
N ASP A 130 16.31 4.93 -2.55
CA ASP A 130 16.98 4.58 -1.30
C ASP A 130 16.01 4.13 -0.22
N ARG A 131 14.82 4.76 -0.15
CA ARG A 131 13.77 4.37 0.80
C ARG A 131 13.13 3.04 0.44
N LEU A 132 12.96 2.74 -0.85
CA LEU A 132 12.43 1.48 -1.33
C LEU A 132 13.39 0.31 -1.05
N GLU A 133 14.70 0.55 -1.12
CA GLU A 133 15.72 -0.46 -0.82
C GLU A 133 15.85 -0.73 0.69
N ASN A 134 15.79 0.33 1.51
CA ASN A 134 16.17 0.23 2.92
C ASN A 134 14.98 0.44 3.88
N ASP A 135 14.39 1.64 3.85
CA ASP A 135 13.41 2.08 4.85
C ASP A 135 12.11 1.27 4.83
N VAL A 136 11.53 1.04 3.65
CA VAL A 136 10.23 0.34 3.54
C VAL A 136 10.36 -1.13 3.93
N PRO A 137 11.35 -1.91 3.42
CA PRO A 137 11.54 -3.28 3.85
C PRO A 137 11.82 -3.41 5.35
N GLU A 138 12.67 -2.53 5.91
CA GLU A 138 13.00 -2.53 7.33
C GLU A 138 11.77 -2.22 8.19
N ALA A 139 11.00 -1.19 7.84
CA ALA A 139 9.78 -0.83 8.53
C ALA A 139 8.76 -1.99 8.53
N MET A 140 8.54 -2.62 7.37
CA MET A 140 7.61 -3.75 7.26
C MET A 140 8.08 -4.97 8.06
N LEU A 141 9.38 -5.25 8.10
CA LEU A 141 9.95 -6.32 8.94
C LEU A 141 9.75 -6.06 10.43
N LYS A 142 10.01 -4.82 10.88
CA LYS A 142 9.76 -4.42 12.28
C LYS A 142 8.29 -4.57 12.65
N ILE A 143 7.39 -4.09 11.78
CA ILE A 143 5.94 -4.25 11.98
C ILE A 143 5.57 -5.74 12.03
N GLU A 144 6.07 -6.58 11.13
CA GLU A 144 5.81 -8.03 11.16
C GLU A 144 6.23 -8.69 12.48
N VAL A 145 7.36 -8.29 13.06
CA VAL A 145 7.81 -8.79 14.36
C VAL A 145 6.85 -8.39 15.47
N LEU A 146 6.40 -7.13 15.50
CA LEU A 146 5.43 -6.62 16.47
C LEU A 146 4.07 -7.32 16.30
N LEU A 147 3.60 -7.46 15.05
CA LEU A 147 2.34 -8.16 14.73
C LEU A 147 2.32 -9.60 15.23
N LYS A 148 3.46 -10.31 15.22
CA LYS A 148 3.53 -11.69 15.73
C LYS A 148 3.22 -11.80 17.22
N GLN A 149 3.40 -10.73 17.99
CA GLN A 149 3.09 -10.67 19.42
C GLN A 149 1.58 -10.47 19.69
N LEU A 150 0.81 -10.05 18.68
CA LEU A 150 -0.63 -9.87 18.80
C LEU A 150 -1.39 -11.21 18.90
N PRO A 151 -2.59 -11.21 19.51
CA PRO A 151 -3.48 -12.36 19.48
C PRO A 151 -3.79 -12.79 18.04
N ARG A 152 -4.12 -14.08 17.84
CA ARG A 152 -4.33 -14.65 16.50
C ARG A 152 -5.44 -13.96 15.73
N TYR A 153 -6.49 -13.51 16.42
CA TYR A 153 -7.60 -12.77 15.83
C TYR A 153 -8.32 -11.92 16.88
N VAL A 154 -9.05 -10.92 16.40
CA VAL A 154 -10.06 -10.17 17.15
C VAL A 154 -11.40 -10.31 16.42
N ILE A 155 -12.48 -10.44 17.17
CA ILE A 155 -13.85 -10.49 16.65
C ILE A 155 -14.49 -9.13 16.94
N LEU A 156 -15.03 -8.49 15.89
CA LEU A 156 -15.74 -7.22 15.95
C LEU A 156 -17.25 -7.40 16.03
#